data_AF-A0A366FEM8-F1
#
_entry.id   AF-A0A366FEM8-F1
#
_cell.length_a   1.000
_cell.length_b   1.000
_cell.length_c   1.000
_cell.angle_alpha   90.00
_cell.angle_beta   90.00
_cell.angle_gamma   90.00
#
_symmetry.space_group_name_H-M   'P 1'
#
loop_
_entity.id
_entity.type
_entity.pdbx_description
1 polymer ?
#
loop_
_entity_poly.entity_id
_entity_poly.type
_entity_poly.pdbx_seq_one_letter_code
_entity_poly.pdbx_strand_id
1 'polypeptide(L)' 'MPSYRNDPRWITAKWPGKDREGAEYKKGDRVFYYPLTKTIVAGEAAEKAAAEFASDRADEEFTGG' A
#
# COMPACT_ATOMS: atom_id res chain seq x y z
N MET A 1 1.92 20.36 -2.55
CA MET A 1 1.72 19.05 -1.92
C MET A 1 2.76 18.09 -2.48
N PRO A 2 3.90 17.88 -1.82
CA PRO A 2 4.81 16.83 -2.27
C PRO A 2 4.12 15.49 -1.98
N SER A 3 3.73 14.75 -3.01
CA SER A 3 3.49 13.32 -2.86
C SER A 3 4.81 12.74 -2.36
N TYR A 4 4.90 12.33 -1.09
CA TYR A 4 6.15 11.80 -0.59
C TYR A 4 6.40 10.53 -1.40
N ARG A 5 7.54 10.50 -2.09
CA ARG A 5 7.93 9.40 -2.99
C ARG A 5 7.92 8.02 -2.32
N ASN A 6 7.79 8.03 -0.99
CA ASN A 6 7.85 6.93 -0.06
C ASN A 6 6.49 6.51 0.50
N ASP A 7 5.39 7.14 0.08
CA ASP A 7 4.05 6.78 0.56
C ASP A 7 3.57 5.44 -0.03
N PRO A 8 2.96 4.58 0.79
CA PRO A 8 2.21 3.43 0.33
C PRO A 8 1.11 3.84 -0.65
N ARG A 9 0.98 3.10 -1.74
CA ARG A 9 0.04 3.43 -2.80
C ARG A 9 -0.48 2.20 -3.52
N TRP A 10 -1.67 2.34 -4.07
CA TRP A 10 -2.23 1.35 -4.98
C TRP A 10 -1.43 1.30 -6.28
N ILE A 11 -1.06 0.09 -6.68
CA ILE A 11 -0.45 -0.20 -7.98
C ILE A 11 -1.16 -1.37 -8.64
N THR A 12 -1.03 -1.47 -9.96
CA THR A 12 -1.43 -2.66 -10.70
C THR A 12 -0.25 -3.63 -10.78
N ALA A 13 -0.45 -4.86 -10.34
CA ALA A 13 0.56 -5.91 -10.41
C ALA A 13 0.92 -6.18 -11.88
N LYS A 14 2.20 -5.99 -12.24
CA LYS A 14 2.69 -6.26 -13.60
C LYS A 14 2.98 -7.74 -13.84
N TRP A 15 3.19 -8.49 -12.77
CA TRP A 15 3.56 -9.90 -12.77
C TRP A 15 2.76 -10.62 -11.69
N PRO A 16 2.39 -11.90 -11.90
CA PRO A 16 1.82 -12.69 -10.83
C PRO A 16 2.87 -12.96 -9.75
N GLY A 17 2.43 -13.09 -8.50
CA GLY A 17 3.30 -13.30 -7.37
C GLY A 17 2.53 -13.62 -6.11
N LYS A 18 3.26 -13.66 -5.00
CA LYS A 18 2.72 -13.91 -3.67
C LYS A 18 3.15 -12.78 -2.76
N ASP A 19 2.23 -12.30 -1.94
CA ASP A 19 2.49 -11.27 -0.95
C ASP A 19 3.25 -11.86 0.26
N ARG A 20 3.61 -11.03 1.24
CA ARG A 20 4.32 -11.47 2.46
C ARG A 20 3.49 -12.43 3.33
N GLU A 21 2.18 -12.25 3.38
CA GLU A 21 1.26 -13.09 4.18
C GLU A 21 0.89 -14.38 3.46
N GLY A 22 1.07 -14.40 2.14
CA GLY A 22 0.89 -15.56 1.31
C GLY A 22 -0.35 -15.55 0.42
N ALA A 23 -1.03 -14.41 0.32
CA ALA A 23 -2.01 -14.13 -0.71
C ALA A 23 -1.33 -14.07 -2.08
N GLU A 24 -1.83 -14.88 -3.00
CA GLU A 24 -1.41 -14.87 -4.39
C GLU A 24 -2.14 -13.75 -5.13
N TYR A 25 -1.41 -12.98 -5.94
CA TYR A 25 -1.98 -11.96 -6.82
C TYR A 25 -1.55 -12.23 -8.26
N LYS A 26 -2.40 -11.90 -9.23
CA LYS A 26 -2.11 -12.12 -10.64
C LYS A 26 -1.66 -10.82 -11.29
N LYS A 27 -1.12 -10.93 -12.50
CA LYS A 27 -0.89 -9.76 -13.33
C LYS A 27 -2.24 -9.08 -13.62
N GLY A 28 -2.30 -7.78 -13.38
CA GLY A 28 -3.52 -6.98 -13.52
C GLY A 28 -4.26 -6.76 -12.20
N ASP A 29 -3.94 -7.51 -11.14
CA ASP A 29 -4.55 -7.29 -9.83
C ASP A 29 -4.14 -5.95 -9.23
N ARG A 30 -5.07 -5.39 -8.46
CA ARG A 30 -4.85 -4.16 -7.71
C ARG A 30 -4.25 -4.53 -6.35
N VAL A 31 -3.03 -4.06 -6.10
CA VAL A 31 -2.26 -4.39 -4.89
C VAL A 31 -1.76 -3.12 -4.21
N PHE A 32 -1.58 -3.16 -2.89
CA PHE A 32 -1.08 -2.05 -2.12
C PHE A 32 0.43 -2.17 -1.95
N TYR A 33 1.18 -1.17 -2.43
CA TYR A 33 2.64 -1.20 -2.49
C TYR A 33 3.26 -0.20 -1.53
N TYR A 34 4.15 -0.70 -0.69
CA TYR A 34 4.96 0.06 0.25
C TYR A 34 6.37 0.28 -0.33
N PRO A 35 6.71 1.46 -0.86
CA PRO A 35 8.00 1.72 -1.48
C PRO A 35 9.17 1.69 -0.47
N LEU A 36 8.94 2.06 0.79
CA LEU A 36 9.96 2.05 1.85
C LEU A 36 10.48 0.64 2.16
N THR A 37 9.55 -0.30 2.37
CA THR A 37 9.87 -1.70 2.69
C THR A 37 9.91 -2.60 1.46
N LYS A 38 9.63 -2.03 0.27
CA LYS A 38 9.40 -2.75 -0.99
C LYS A 38 8.42 -3.93 -0.84
N THR A 39 7.44 -3.78 0.04
CA THR A 39 6.43 -4.81 0.34
C THR A 39 5.19 -4.59 -0.51
N ILE A 40 4.61 -5.67 -0.99
CA ILE A 40 3.32 -5.69 -1.68
C ILE A 40 2.35 -6.45 -0.78
N VAL A 41 1.14 -5.92 -0.65
CA VAL A 41 0.03 -6.54 0.07
C VAL A 41 -1.12 -6.70 -0.91
N ALA A 42 -1.77 -7.86 -0.92
CA ALA A 42 -2.82 -8.21 -1.86
C ALA A 42 -4.10 -8.67 -1.14
N GLY A 43 -5.23 -8.60 -1.84
CA GLY A 43 -6.53 -9.02 -1.31
C GLY A 43 -7.03 -8.12 -0.15
N GLU A 44 -7.70 -8.73 0.82
CA GLU A 44 -8.33 -8.03 1.96
C GLU A 44 -7.31 -7.28 2.82
N ALA A 45 -6.12 -7.86 3.01
CA ALA A 45 -5.04 -7.22 3.74
C ALA A 45 -4.60 -5.90 3.09
N ALA A 46 -4.68 -5.80 1.75
CA ALA A 46 -4.35 -4.58 1.02
C ALA A 46 -5.36 -3.45 1.31
N GLU A 47 -6.65 -3.78 1.41
CA GLU A 47 -7.69 -2.80 1.73
C GLU A 47 -7.59 -2.32 3.18
N LYS A 48 -7.33 -3.24 4.11
CA LYS A 48 -7.11 -2.91 5.52
C LYS A 48 -5.87 -2.01 5.69
N ALA A 49 -4.76 -2.41 5.07
CA ALA A 49 -3.52 -1.65 5.03
C ALA A 49 -3.71 -0.23 4.45
N ALA A 50 -4.49 -0.10 3.38
CA ALA A 50 -4.81 1.19 2.79
C ALA A 50 -5.70 2.05 3.70
N ALA A 51 -6.67 1.45 4.40
CA ALA A 51 -7.54 2.15 5.34
C ALA A 51 -6.79 2.63 6.59
N GLU A 52 -5.88 1.82 7.11
CA GLU A 52 -5.02 2.19 8.25
C GLU A 52 -4.08 3.34 7.85
N PHE A 53 -3.43 3.25 6.68
CA PHE A 53 -2.57 4.34 6.18
C PHE A 53 -3.34 5.64 5.90
N ALA A 54 -4.56 5.55 5.35
CA ALA A 54 -5.40 6.72 5.12
C ALA A 54 -5.82 7.39 6.44
N SER A 55 -6.01 6.60 7.51
CA SER A 55 -6.35 7.10 8.84
C SER A 55 -5.14 7.69 9.58
N ASP A 56 -3.98 7.03 9.48
CA ASP A 56 -2.72 7.49 10.10
C ASP A 56 -2.24 8.82 9.51
N ARG A 57 -2.30 8.95 8.17
CA ARG A 57 -2.02 10.21 7.47
C ARG A 57 -2.98 11.34 7.86
N ALA A 58 -4.23 11.02 8.20
CA ALA A 58 -5.20 12.02 8.63
C ALA A 58 -4.86 12.56 10.04
N ASP A 59 -4.14 11.80 10.86
CA ASP A 59 -3.69 12.21 12.20
C ASP A 59 -2.35 12.98 12.14
N GLU A 60 -1.46 12.64 11.19
CA GLU A 60 -0.19 13.36 10.95
C GLU A 60 -0.37 14.78 10.38
N GLU A 61 -1.55 15.14 9.86
CA GLU A 61 -1.84 16.50 9.38
C GLU A 61 -1.94 17.53 10.53
N PHE A 62 -2.08 17.08 11.79
CA PHE A 62 -2.31 17.96 12.94
C PHE A 62 -1.05 18.31 13.76
N THR A 63 0.09 17.64 13.55
CA THR A 63 1.32 17.82 14.38
C THR A 63 2.52 18.38 13.61
N GLY A 64 2.26 19.28 12.65
CA GLY A 64 3.29 20.00 11.90
C GLY A 64 3.01 21.49 11.77
N GLY A 65 2.83 22.18 12.91
CA GLY A 65 2.73 23.64 13.01
C GLY A 65 3.90 24.23 13.81
#